data_AF-A0A957NVP7-F1
#
_entry.id   AF-A0A957NVP7-F1
#
_cell.length_a   1.000
_cell.length_b   1.000
_cell.length_c   1.000
_cell.angle_alpha   90.00
_cell.angle_beta   90.00
_cell.angle_gamma   90.00
#
_symmetry.space_group_name_H-M   'P 1'
#
loop_
_entity.id
_entity.type
_entity.pdbx_description
1 polymer ?
#
loop_
_entity_poly.entity_id
_entity_poly.type
_entity_poly.pdbx_seq_one_letter_code
_entity_poly.pdbx_strand_id
1 'polypeptide(L)'
;MKRAYGIVGVLFLALMAIFVVVAVVAVRTFLNSSPAVDQAGGGVAAPDNAIEVSLVYAPEEELYILDAIREFNQAFAEGRNPVTGERLASGEQPIYVTGRSGSSGTVHQGIINAVIAPNNTNVEKPTIFSPSVSHWLALVN
;
A
#
# COMPACT_ATOMS: atom_id res chain seq x y z
N MET A 1 43.03 -2.80 47.56
CA MET A 1 41.66 -2.41 47.15
C MET A 1 41.64 -1.47 45.92
N LYS A 2 42.49 -1.66 44.89
CA LYS A 2 42.50 -0.82 43.67
C LYS A 2 42.07 -1.56 42.39
N ARG A 3 41.97 -2.90 42.42
CA ARG A 3 41.62 -3.72 41.25
C ARG A 3 40.10 -3.93 41.04
N ALA A 4 39.29 -3.74 42.08
CA ALA A 4 37.84 -3.90 42.00
C ALA A 4 37.15 -2.79 41.20
N TYR A 5 37.66 -1.56 41.26
CA TYR A 5 37.08 -0.41 40.56
C TYR A 5 37.24 -0.46 39.03
N GLY A 6 38.28 -1.14 38.52
CA GLY A 6 38.49 -1.29 37.08
C GLY A 6 37.47 -2.22 36.42
N ILE A 7 37.15 -3.34 37.08
CA ILE A 7 36.17 -4.32 36.57
C ILE A 7 34.76 -3.73 36.60
N VAL A 8 34.41 -3.01 37.67
CA VAL A 8 33.10 -2.35 37.81
C VAL A 8 32.93 -1.24 36.75
N GLY A 9 33.98 -0.47 36.46
CA GLY A 9 33.95 0.57 35.41
C GLY A 9 33.80 0.01 34.00
N VAL A 10 34.50 -1.09 33.68
CA VAL A 10 34.40 -1.75 32.36
C VAL A 10 33.03 -2.40 32.18
N LEU A 11 32.47 -3.01 33.23
CA LEU A 11 31.13 -3.60 33.19
C LEU A 11 30.05 -2.52 32.97
N PHE A 12 30.18 -1.37 33.64
CA PHE A 12 29.27 -0.24 33.48
C PHE A 12 29.29 0.34 32.05
N LEU A 13 30.48 0.51 31.47
CA LEU A 13 30.64 0.97 30.08
C LEU A 13 30.07 -0.04 29.07
N ALA A 14 30.29 -1.35 29.28
CA ALA A 14 29.73 -2.39 28.43
C ALA A 14 28.20 -2.40 28.46
N LEU A 15 27.58 -2.25 29.64
CA LEU A 15 26.13 -2.16 29.79
C LEU A 15 25.55 -0.91 29.13
N MET A 16 26.22 0.23 29.25
CA MET A 16 25.83 1.47 28.55
C MET A 16 25.90 1.32 27.03
N ALA A 17 26.96 0.70 26.50
CA ALA A 17 27.09 0.45 25.07
C ALA A 17 25.97 -0.47 24.54
N ILE A 18 25.64 -1.53 25.28
CA ILE A 18 24.52 -2.42 24.94
C ILE A 18 23.20 -1.64 24.96
N PHE A 19 22.96 -0.83 25.99
CA PHE A 19 21.75 -0.02 26.08
C PHE A 19 21.61 0.95 24.90
N VAL A 20 22.69 1.62 24.50
CA VAL A 20 22.71 2.52 23.34
C VAL A 20 22.41 1.75 22.05
N VAL A 21 23.01 0.57 21.86
CA VAL A 21 22.75 -0.27 20.68
C VAL A 21 21.29 -0.72 20.63
N VAL A 22 20.73 -1.18 21.76
CA VAL A 22 19.32 -1.59 21.86
C VAL A 22 18.39 -0.40 21.60
N ALA A 23 18.69 0.78 22.14
CA ALA A 23 17.92 2.00 21.91
C ALA A 23 17.95 2.41 20.43
N VAL A 24 19.11 2.37 19.78
CA VAL A 24 19.25 2.70 18.36
C VAL A 24 18.50 1.70 17.47
N VAL A 25 18.57 0.41 17.80
CA VAL A 25 17.82 -0.64 17.08
C VAL A 25 16.32 -0.45 17.27
N ALA A 26 15.86 -0.20 18.50
CA ALA A 26 14.45 0.03 18.80
C ALA A 26 13.89 1.29 18.12
N VAL A 27 14.66 2.38 18.09
CA VAL A 27 14.30 3.61 17.37
C VAL A 27 14.28 3.36 15.86
N ARG A 28 15.23 2.61 15.30
CA ARG A 28 15.18 2.25 13.88
C ARG A 28 13.99 1.37 13.54
N THR A 29 13.65 0.38 14.37
CA THR A 29 12.45 -0.44 14.13
C THR A 29 11.19 0.40 14.25
N PHE A 30 11.11 1.32 15.20
CA PHE A 30 9.94 2.20 15.36
C PHE A 30 9.81 3.24 14.24
N LEU A 31 10.91 3.85 13.79
CA LEU A 31 10.91 4.81 12.69
C LEU A 31 10.73 4.13 11.31
N ASN A 32 11.11 2.85 11.19
CA ASN A 32 10.86 2.05 9.98
C ASN A 32 9.51 1.32 10.03
N SER A 33 8.80 1.36 11.16
CA SER A 33 7.37 1.09 11.20
C SER A 33 6.67 2.26 10.51
N SER A 34 6.71 2.27 9.18
CA SER A 34 5.63 2.92 8.46
C SER A 34 4.35 2.27 8.98
N PRO A 35 3.34 3.02 9.47
CA PRO A 35 2.03 2.42 9.60
C PRO A 35 1.76 1.79 8.23
N ALA A 36 1.45 0.48 8.22
CA ALA A 36 0.78 -0.08 7.07
C ALA A 36 -0.46 0.81 6.93
N VAL A 37 -0.41 1.74 5.98
CA VAL A 37 -1.62 2.39 5.53
C VAL A 37 -2.36 1.25 4.87
N ASP A 38 -3.27 0.63 5.64
CA ASP A 38 -4.27 -0.31 5.15
C ASP A 38 -5.13 0.45 4.14
N GLN A 39 -4.61 0.64 2.94
CA GLN A 39 -5.35 1.15 1.80
C GLN A 39 -5.37 0.09 0.71
N ALA A 40 -5.71 -1.14 1.09
CA ALA A 40 -6.04 -2.19 0.14
C ALA A 40 -7.52 -2.57 0.31
N GLY A 41 -8.42 -1.62 0.04
CA GLY A 41 -9.87 -1.87 -0.07
C GLY A 41 -10.79 -1.11 0.90
N GLY A 42 -10.30 0.00 1.48
CA GLY A 42 -11.16 0.92 2.24
C GLY A 42 -11.64 0.41 3.59
N GLY A 43 -10.96 -0.59 4.18
CA GLY A 43 -11.32 -1.19 5.47
C GLY A 43 -12.40 -2.27 5.40
N VAL A 44 -12.83 -2.66 4.20
CA VAL A 44 -13.76 -3.77 3.97
C VAL A 44 -12.96 -5.04 3.72
N ALA A 45 -13.30 -6.17 4.35
CA ALA A 45 -12.62 -7.44 4.07
C ALA A 45 -13.02 -7.99 2.70
N ALA A 46 -12.06 -8.53 1.96
CA ALA A 46 -12.31 -9.19 0.68
C ALA A 46 -13.13 -10.49 0.89
N PRO A 47 -14.19 -10.73 0.09
CA PRO A 47 -14.87 -12.03 0.08
C PRO A 47 -13.97 -13.16 -0.45
N ASP A 48 -14.13 -14.38 0.08
CA ASP A 48 -13.26 -15.54 -0.22
C ASP A 48 -13.18 -15.91 -1.72
N ASN A 49 -14.25 -15.66 -2.48
CA ASN A 49 -14.35 -15.98 -3.92
C ASN A 49 -14.31 -14.74 -4.81
N ALA A 50 -13.84 -13.60 -4.27
CA ALA A 50 -13.85 -12.34 -4.99
C ALA A 50 -12.85 -12.32 -6.15
N ILE A 51 -13.23 -11.61 -7.22
CA ILE A 51 -12.31 -11.21 -8.28
C ILE A 51 -11.59 -9.96 -7.79
N GLU A 52 -10.27 -10.05 -7.65
CA GLU A 52 -9.45 -8.92 -7.24
C GLU A 52 -9.13 -7.99 -8.41
N VAL A 53 -9.37 -6.70 -8.21
CA VAL A 53 -9.07 -5.64 -9.16
C VAL A 53 -8.11 -4.67 -8.48
N SER A 54 -6.96 -4.44 -9.10
CA SER A 54 -6.01 -3.43 -8.65
C SER A 54 -6.20 -2.13 -9.43
N LEU A 55 -6.39 -1.04 -8.71
CA LEU A 55 -6.56 0.30 -9.25
C LEU A 55 -5.38 1.18 -8.83
N VAL A 56 -4.70 1.75 -9.82
CA VAL A 56 -3.74 2.83 -9.57
C VAL A 56 -4.35 4.11 -10.09
N TYR A 57 -4.55 5.07 -9.20
CA TYR A 57 -5.21 6.34 -9.48
C TYR A 57 -4.28 7.52 -9.28
N ALA A 58 -4.57 8.63 -9.96
CA ALA A 58 -3.79 9.85 -9.84
C ALA A 58 -3.99 10.52 -8.46
N PRO A 59 -2.97 11.17 -7.86
CA PRO A 59 -3.08 11.72 -6.50
C PRO A 59 -4.24 12.70 -6.30
N GLU A 60 -4.63 13.45 -7.33
CA GLU A 60 -5.79 14.34 -7.29
C GLU A 60 -7.14 13.63 -7.14
N GLU A 61 -7.21 12.34 -7.49
CA GLU A 61 -8.43 11.51 -7.37
C GLU A 61 -8.61 10.97 -5.95
N GLU A 62 -7.57 11.01 -5.12
CA GLU A 62 -7.58 10.46 -3.76
C GLU A 62 -8.72 11.04 -2.91
N LEU A 63 -9.13 12.27 -3.19
CA LEU A 63 -10.20 13.00 -2.50
C LEU A 63 -11.57 12.32 -2.58
N TYR A 64 -11.82 11.47 -3.57
CA TYR A 64 -13.12 10.82 -3.76
C TYR A 64 -13.02 9.31 -4.00
N ILE A 65 -11.89 8.84 -4.55
CA ILE A 65 -11.76 7.45 -5.00
C ILE A 65 -11.70 6.46 -3.85
N LEU A 66 -11.17 6.88 -2.69
CA LEU A 66 -11.11 6.02 -1.50
C LEU A 66 -12.50 5.69 -0.97
N ASP A 67 -13.38 6.68 -0.90
CA ASP A 67 -14.76 6.46 -0.50
C ASP A 67 -15.51 5.62 -1.54
N ALA A 68 -15.29 5.87 -2.84
CA ALA A 68 -15.87 5.06 -3.92
C ALA A 68 -15.45 3.59 -3.85
N ILE A 69 -14.17 3.30 -3.62
CA ILE A 69 -13.66 1.93 -3.44
C ILE A 69 -14.30 1.28 -2.22
N ARG A 70 -14.36 1.99 -1.09
CA ARG A 70 -14.97 1.47 0.14
C ARG A 70 -16.44 1.10 -0.10
N GLU A 71 -17.21 2.01 -0.68
CA GLU A 71 -18.65 1.79 -0.94
C GLU A 71 -18.88 0.65 -1.94
N PHE A 72 -18.06 0.58 -2.99
CA PHE A 72 -18.10 -0.50 -3.97
C PHE A 72 -17.82 -1.87 -3.33
N ASN A 73 -16.74 -1.97 -2.54
CA ASN A 73 -16.37 -3.20 -1.85
C ASN A 73 -17.42 -3.59 -0.80
N GLN A 74 -17.96 -2.61 -0.08
CA GLN A 74 -18.98 -2.84 0.93
C GLN A 74 -20.26 -3.41 0.30
N ALA A 75 -20.71 -2.87 -0.83
CA ALA A 75 -21.87 -3.40 -1.54
C ALA A 75 -21.67 -4.87 -1.93
N PHE A 76 -20.52 -5.23 -2.49
CA PHE A 76 -20.22 -6.62 -2.84
C PHE A 76 -20.08 -7.53 -1.61
N ALA A 77 -19.49 -7.05 -0.52
CA ALA A 77 -19.43 -7.78 0.75
C ALA A 77 -20.83 -8.04 1.34
N GLU A 78 -21.78 -7.14 1.09
CA GLU A 78 -23.19 -7.29 1.47
C GLU A 78 -24.01 -8.12 0.46
N GLY A 79 -23.37 -8.69 -0.57
CA GLY A 79 -24.02 -9.49 -1.59
C GLY A 79 -24.94 -8.68 -2.50
N ARG A 80 -24.61 -7.40 -2.75
CA ARG A 80 -25.31 -6.52 -3.68
C ARG A 80 -24.41 -6.05 -4.82
N ASN A 81 -24.98 -5.89 -6.00
CA ASN A 81 -24.31 -5.27 -7.12
C ASN A 81 -24.27 -3.73 -6.89
N PRO A 82 -23.08 -3.09 -6.86
CA PRO A 82 -22.96 -1.66 -6.56
C PRO A 82 -23.51 -0.75 -7.66
N VAL A 83 -23.71 -1.26 -8.88
CA VAL A 83 -24.22 -0.48 -10.01
C VAL A 83 -25.75 -0.52 -10.06
N THR A 84 -26.35 -1.68 -9.79
CA THR A 84 -27.82 -1.86 -9.89
C THR A 84 -28.53 -1.79 -8.53
N GLY A 85 -27.82 -2.01 -7.42
CA GLY A 85 -28.39 -2.12 -6.08
C GLY A 85 -29.10 -3.45 -5.80
N GLU A 86 -29.21 -4.33 -6.79
CA GLU A 86 -29.86 -5.63 -6.65
C GLU A 86 -28.96 -6.64 -5.93
N ARG A 87 -29.54 -7.74 -5.44
CA ARG A 87 -28.75 -8.85 -4.89
C ARG A 87 -27.96 -9.52 -6.01
N LEU A 88 -26.75 -9.99 -5.68
CA LEU A 88 -25.95 -10.79 -6.59
C LEU A 88 -26.71 -12.06 -7.01
N ALA A 89 -26.61 -12.41 -8.29
CA ALA A 89 -27.21 -13.62 -8.81
C ALA A 89 -26.52 -14.86 -8.22
N SER A 90 -27.19 -16.01 -8.29
CA SER A 90 -26.61 -17.27 -7.85
C SER A 90 -25.36 -17.60 -8.68
N GLY A 91 -24.22 -17.77 -8.00
CA GLY A 91 -22.93 -18.04 -8.64
C GLY A 91 -22.20 -16.82 -9.19
N GLU A 92 -22.76 -15.61 -9.06
CA GLU A 92 -22.06 -14.37 -9.39
C GLU A 92 -20.91 -14.15 -8.40
N GLN A 93 -19.71 -13.86 -8.92
CA GLN A 93 -18.55 -13.58 -8.09
C GLN A 93 -18.52 -12.10 -7.71
N PRO A 94 -18.32 -11.77 -6.42
CA PRO A 94 -18.12 -10.38 -6.02
C PRO A 94 -16.80 -9.85 -6.61
N ILE A 95 -16.74 -8.54 -6.83
CA ILE A 95 -15.49 -7.86 -7.21
C ILE A 95 -14.96 -7.14 -5.97
N TYR A 96 -13.67 -7.27 -5.73
CA TYR A 96 -12.98 -6.55 -4.66
C TYR A 96 -11.89 -5.67 -5.24
N VAL A 97 -11.98 -4.37 -5.00
CA VAL A 97 -11.06 -3.37 -5.53
C VAL A 97 -10.05 -2.96 -4.46
N THR A 98 -8.78 -3.02 -4.81
CA THR A 98 -7.70 -2.37 -4.05
C THR A 98 -7.24 -1.14 -4.81
N GLY A 99 -6.90 -0.07 -4.09
CA GLY A 99 -6.55 1.20 -4.71
C GLY A 99 -5.29 1.78 -4.10
N ARG A 100 -4.43 2.36 -4.92
CA ARG A 100 -3.34 3.21 -4.42
C ARG A 100 -3.12 4.41 -5.31
N SER A 101 -2.68 5.50 -4.67
CA SER A 101 -2.22 6.69 -5.35
C SER A 101 -0.91 6.42 -6.10
N GLY A 102 -0.76 7.02 -7.29
CA GLY A 102 0.44 6.91 -8.11
C GLY A 102 0.58 8.05 -9.11
N SER A 103 1.75 8.69 -9.14
CA SER A 103 2.07 9.69 -10.17
C SER A 103 1.98 9.08 -11.55
N SER A 104 1.20 9.69 -12.44
CA SER A 104 0.95 9.15 -13.78
C SER A 104 2.22 8.99 -14.61
N GLY A 105 3.20 9.89 -14.47
CA GLY A 105 4.48 9.76 -15.15
C GLY A 105 5.27 8.52 -14.71
N THR A 106 5.31 8.25 -13.41
CA THR A 106 6.01 7.08 -12.85
C THR A 106 5.29 5.78 -13.19
N VAL A 107 3.95 5.76 -13.03
CA VAL A 107 3.12 4.57 -13.25
C VAL A 107 3.08 4.21 -14.73
N HIS A 108 2.93 5.20 -15.62
CA HIS A 108 2.99 5.00 -17.07
C HIS A 108 4.31 4.33 -17.49
N GLN A 109 5.44 4.85 -17.01
CA GLN A 109 6.74 4.25 -17.30
C GLN A 109 6.83 2.83 -16.75
N GLY A 110 6.26 2.58 -15.56
CA GLY A 110 6.19 1.25 -14.96
C GLY A 110 5.37 0.26 -15.79
N ILE A 111 4.25 0.70 -16.36
CA ILE A 111 3.39 -0.11 -17.24
C ILE A 111 4.12 -0.45 -18.54
N ILE A 112 4.80 0.53 -19.16
CA ILE A 112 5.64 0.27 -20.34
C ILE A 112 6.73 -0.74 -19.99
N ASN A 113 7.43 -0.54 -18.87
CA ASN A 113 8.51 -1.42 -18.43
C ASN A 113 8.01 -2.84 -18.19
N ALA A 114 6.77 -3.04 -17.72
CA ALA A 114 6.18 -4.37 -17.58
C ALA A 114 6.15 -5.17 -18.88
N VAL A 115 6.12 -4.49 -20.04
CA VAL A 115 6.14 -5.10 -21.37
C VAL A 115 7.56 -5.19 -21.93
N ILE A 116 8.32 -4.09 -21.93
CA ILE A 116 9.59 -4.01 -22.67
C ILE A 116 10.84 -4.31 -21.83
N ALA A 117 10.74 -4.20 -20.50
CA ALA A 117 11.85 -4.39 -19.57
C ALA A 117 11.35 -4.95 -18.22
N PRO A 118 10.77 -6.17 -18.21
CA PRO A 118 10.02 -6.68 -17.07
C PRO A 118 10.86 -6.93 -15.80
N ASN A 119 12.19 -6.90 -15.90
CA ASN A 119 13.11 -7.00 -14.77
C ASN A 119 13.57 -5.63 -14.24
N ASN A 120 12.97 -4.52 -14.71
CA ASN A 120 13.26 -3.18 -14.23
C ASN A 120 12.78 -3.01 -12.78
N THR A 121 13.45 -2.14 -12.00
CA THR A 121 13.03 -1.80 -10.64
C THR A 121 11.66 -1.11 -10.60
N ASN A 122 11.31 -0.35 -11.65
CA ASN A 122 10.01 0.28 -11.82
C ASN A 122 9.17 -0.53 -12.81
N VAL A 123 8.31 -1.41 -12.29
CA VAL A 123 7.37 -2.23 -13.06
C VAL A 123 6.01 -2.13 -12.40
N GLU A 124 4.97 -1.86 -13.21
CA GLU A 124 3.59 -1.68 -12.74
C GLU A 124 2.65 -2.57 -13.54
N LYS A 125 1.74 -3.25 -12.85
CA LYS A 125 0.76 -4.16 -13.47
C LYS A 125 -0.64 -4.00 -12.86
N PRO A 126 -1.22 -2.78 -12.87
CA PRO A 126 -2.58 -2.59 -12.38
C PRO A 126 -3.59 -3.23 -13.33
N THR A 127 -4.74 -3.63 -12.78
CA THR A 127 -5.91 -4.01 -13.58
C THR A 127 -6.52 -2.79 -14.24
N ILE A 128 -6.59 -1.67 -13.50
CA ILE A 128 -7.11 -0.37 -13.96
C ILE A 128 -6.09 0.71 -13.62
N PHE A 129 -5.77 1.54 -14.61
CA PHE A 129 -4.96 2.74 -14.43
C PHE A 129 -5.80 3.98 -14.75
N SER A 130 -5.95 4.87 -13.76
CA SER A 130 -6.60 6.18 -13.91
C SER A 130 -5.54 7.28 -13.84
N PRO A 131 -4.98 7.71 -14.99
CA PRO A 131 -3.96 8.76 -15.01
C PRO A 131 -4.57 10.15 -14.82
N SER A 132 -3.71 11.10 -14.44
CA SER A 132 -4.07 12.49 -14.27
C SER A 132 -4.61 13.11 -15.55
N VAL A 133 -5.48 14.10 -15.41
CA VAL A 133 -5.97 14.90 -16.56
C VAL A 133 -4.80 15.53 -17.30
N SER A 134 -3.80 16.03 -16.57
CA SER A 134 -2.58 16.59 -17.16
C SER A 134 -1.79 15.57 -17.99
N HIS A 135 -1.76 14.30 -17.57
CA HIS A 135 -1.11 13.25 -18.32
C HIS A 135 -1.88 12.92 -19.60
N TRP A 136 -3.21 12.82 -19.53
CA TRP A 136 -4.05 12.69 -20.72
C TRP A 136 -3.81 13.82 -21.72
N LEU A 137 -3.79 15.07 -21.25
CA LEU A 137 -3.56 16.24 -22.09
C LEU A 137 -2.17 16.27 -22.73
N ALA A 138 -1.17 15.64 -22.11
CA ALA A 138 0.16 15.51 -22.69
C ALA A 138 0.26 14.42 -23.77
N LEU A 139 -0.71 13.50 -23.86
CA LEU A 139 -0.73 12.45 -24.89
C LEU A 139 -1.48 12.87 -26.15
N VAL A 140 -2.45 13.79 -26.02
CA VAL A 140 -3.32 14.23 -27.13
C VAL A 140 -2.88 15.52 -27.81
N ASN A 141 -1.92 16.24 -27.23
CA ASN A 141 -1.32 17.47 -27.77
C ASN A 141 0.12 17.22 -28.22
#